data_AF-A0A3N4J0G3-F1
#
_entry.id   AF-A0A3N4J0G3-F1
#
_cell.length_a   1.000
_cell.length_b   1.000
_cell.length_c   1.000
_cell.angle_alpha   90.00
_cell.angle_beta   90.00
_cell.angle_gamma   90.00
#
_symmetry.space_group_name_H-M   'P 1'
#
loop_
_entity.id
_entity.type
_entity.pdbx_description
1 polymer ?
#
loop_
_entity_poly.entity_id
_entity_poly.type
_entity_poly.pdbx_seq_one_letter_code
_entity_poly.pdbx_strand_id
1 'polypeptide(L)'
;MRLPYTPNPPPASTSAESQIISETLARRGTSVLLPLDLTLLHSPPITSGWNAFLGAIRAKTWTQHAPLAFAASVTLQGLKVIRDSDDESEWEKAGLNERQRAVLAFASENTRNVGVSEGAFERIRGLFRDREVVEIPAVVAYNCVSRLLVALDVGRGMGLR
;
A
#
# COMPACT_ATOMS: atom_id res chain seq x y z
N MET A 1 -12.74 -11.27 -10.45
CA MET A 1 -13.56 -10.46 -9.53
C MET A 1 -14.77 -11.27 -9.08
N ARG A 2 -15.17 -11.13 -7.81
CA ARG A 2 -16.36 -11.79 -7.25
C ARG A 2 -17.69 -11.07 -7.52
N LEU A 3 -17.65 -9.85 -8.08
CA LEU A 3 -18.81 -9.09 -8.56
C LEU A 3 -18.63 -8.75 -10.05
N PRO A 4 -19.70 -8.46 -10.81
CA PRO A 4 -19.54 -7.84 -12.12
C PRO A 4 -18.95 -6.43 -11.97
N TYR A 5 -18.18 -5.95 -12.95
CA TYR A 5 -17.77 -4.54 -13.00
C TYR A 5 -18.99 -3.62 -13.16
N THR A 6 -18.89 -2.37 -12.71
CA THR A 6 -19.89 -1.36 -13.13
C THR A 6 -19.89 -1.24 -14.66
N PRO A 7 -21.02 -0.87 -15.28
CA PRO A 7 -21.05 -0.53 -16.70
C PRO A 7 -19.95 0.48 -17.07
N ASN A 8 -19.49 0.44 -18.32
CA ASN A 8 -18.55 1.41 -18.86
C ASN A 8 -19.17 2.06 -20.11
N PRO A 9 -19.65 3.32 -20.05
CA PRO A 9 -19.42 4.29 -18.97
C PRO A 9 -20.19 3.97 -17.68
N PRO A 10 -19.64 4.33 -16.50
CA PRO A 10 -20.32 4.14 -15.21
C PRO A 10 -21.57 5.03 -15.11
N PRO A 11 -22.66 4.53 -14.53
CA PRO A 11 -23.83 5.35 -14.25
C PRO A 11 -23.52 6.38 -13.15
N ALA A 12 -24.12 7.55 -13.24
CA ALA A 12 -24.13 8.55 -12.17
C ALA A 12 -25.56 9.06 -11.98
N SER A 13 -26.03 8.98 -10.74
CA SER A 13 -27.37 9.44 -10.35
C SER A 13 -27.34 10.83 -9.74
N THR A 14 -26.16 11.32 -9.35
CA THR A 14 -25.95 12.64 -8.76
C THR A 14 -24.74 13.37 -9.36
N SER A 15 -24.71 14.70 -9.23
CA SER A 15 -23.57 15.51 -9.68
C SER A 15 -22.26 15.15 -8.96
N ALA A 16 -22.33 14.77 -7.68
CA ALA A 16 -21.18 14.33 -6.90
C ALA A 16 -20.57 13.02 -7.45
N GLU A 17 -21.42 12.07 -7.86
CA GLU A 17 -20.96 10.83 -8.50
C GLU A 17 -20.32 11.10 -9.85
N SER A 18 -20.92 11.99 -10.66
CA SER A 18 -20.33 12.42 -11.94
C SER A 18 -18.95 13.06 -11.75
N GLN A 19 -18.79 13.87 -10.69
CA GLN A 19 -17.51 14.48 -10.34
C GLN A 19 -16.46 13.43 -9.98
N ILE A 20 -16.80 12.43 -9.16
CA ILE A 20 -15.88 11.35 -8.77
C ILE A 20 -15.42 10.51 -9.98
N ILE A 21 -16.33 10.24 -10.92
CA ILE A 21 -15.98 9.57 -12.19
C ILE A 21 -15.02 10.44 -13.00
N SER A 22 -15.33 11.73 -13.15
CA SER A 22 -14.50 12.70 -13.88
C SER A 22 -13.10 12.83 -13.28
N GLU A 23 -12.99 12.95 -11.96
CA GLU A 23 -11.72 12.99 -11.23
C GLU A 23 -10.92 11.69 -11.39
N THR A 24 -11.61 10.54 -11.39
CA THR A 24 -10.96 9.24 -11.61
C THR A 24 -10.38 9.15 -13.02
N LEU A 25 -11.13 9.57 -14.04
CA LEU A 25 -10.65 9.63 -15.44
C LEU A 25 -9.49 10.61 -15.59
N ALA A 26 -9.62 11.83 -15.03
CA ALA A 26 -8.57 12.84 -15.05
C ALA A 26 -7.28 12.33 -14.41
N ARG A 27 -7.37 11.64 -13.26
CA ARG A 27 -6.21 11.01 -12.59
C ARG A 27 -5.52 9.95 -13.45
N ARG A 28 -6.27 9.22 -14.30
CA ARG A 28 -5.69 8.22 -15.20
C ARG A 28 -4.96 8.84 -16.38
N GLY A 29 -5.24 10.11 -16.71
CA GLY A 29 -4.71 10.78 -17.91
C GLY A 29 -5.18 10.12 -19.21
N THR A 30 -6.17 9.22 -19.13
CA THR A 30 -6.75 8.48 -20.26
C THR A 30 -8.27 8.44 -20.09
N SER A 31 -8.97 8.19 -21.18
CA SER A 31 -10.42 7.97 -21.16
C SER A 31 -10.81 6.55 -20.73
N VAL A 32 -9.87 5.77 -20.16
CA VAL A 32 -10.06 4.34 -19.87
C VAL A 32 -9.97 4.09 -18.37
N LEU A 33 -11.05 3.58 -17.80
CA LEU A 33 -11.11 3.11 -16.41
C LEU A 33 -10.50 1.71 -16.30
N LEU A 34 -9.66 1.50 -15.28
CA LEU A 34 -9.10 0.19 -14.99
C LEU A 34 -10.14 -0.70 -14.31
N PRO A 35 -9.94 -2.03 -14.30
CA PRO A 35 -10.74 -2.96 -13.51
C PRO A 35 -10.95 -2.53 -12.05
N LEU A 36 -9.90 -2.00 -11.41
CA LEU A 36 -10.00 -1.47 -10.05
C LEU A 36 -10.98 -0.29 -9.96
N ASP A 37 -10.92 0.65 -10.92
CA ASP A 37 -11.80 1.83 -10.91
C ASP A 37 -13.26 1.39 -11.08
N LEU A 38 -13.54 0.49 -12.04
CA LEU A 38 -14.88 -0.08 -12.26
C LEU A 38 -15.36 -0.98 -11.11
N THR A 39 -14.46 -1.46 -10.26
CA THR A 39 -14.84 -2.17 -9.03
C THR A 39 -15.25 -1.20 -7.94
N LEU A 40 -14.44 -0.15 -7.73
CA LEU A 40 -14.68 0.81 -6.66
C LEU A 40 -15.93 1.65 -6.93
N LEU A 41 -16.24 1.94 -8.20
CA LEU A 41 -17.39 2.76 -8.60
C LEU A 41 -18.76 2.14 -8.28
N HIS A 42 -18.82 0.88 -7.81
CA HIS A 42 -20.00 0.38 -7.10
C HIS A 42 -20.32 1.18 -5.82
N SER A 43 -19.33 1.90 -5.28
CA SER A 43 -19.46 2.84 -4.17
C SER A 43 -18.64 4.11 -4.45
N PRO A 44 -19.27 5.16 -5.00
CA PRO A 44 -18.60 6.44 -5.27
C PRO A 44 -17.92 7.07 -4.03
N PRO A 45 -18.51 7.06 -2.81
CA PRO A 45 -17.83 7.56 -1.62
C PRO A 45 -16.52 6.82 -1.30
N ILE A 46 -16.51 5.48 -1.42
CA ILE A 46 -15.30 4.66 -1.23
C ILE A 46 -14.28 4.94 -2.34
N THR A 47 -14.73 5.17 -3.58
CA THR A 47 -13.84 5.53 -4.71
C THR A 47 -13.10 6.84 -4.45
N SER A 48 -13.79 7.86 -3.96
CA SER A 48 -13.19 9.15 -3.60
C SER A 48 -12.13 8.99 -2.50
N GLY A 49 -12.47 8.35 -1.38
CA GLY A 49 -11.54 8.10 -0.28
C GLY A 49 -10.32 7.25 -0.68
N TRP A 50 -10.54 6.23 -1.52
CA TRP A 50 -9.47 5.40 -2.09
C TRP A 50 -8.52 6.24 -2.96
N ASN A 51 -9.06 7.06 -3.84
CA ASN A 51 -8.26 7.93 -4.72
C ASN A 51 -7.44 8.96 -3.92
N ALA A 52 -7.99 9.49 -2.82
CA ALA A 52 -7.30 10.46 -1.98
C ALA A 52 -6.21 9.81 -1.10
N PHE A 53 -6.59 8.96 -0.16
CA PHE A 53 -5.68 8.42 0.85
C PHE A 53 -4.74 7.36 0.28
N LEU A 54 -5.29 6.34 -0.38
CA LEU A 54 -4.52 5.23 -0.92
C LEU A 54 -3.83 5.61 -2.22
N GLY A 55 -4.36 6.57 -2.98
CA GLY A 55 -3.64 7.21 -4.08
C GLY A 55 -2.36 7.89 -3.60
N ALA A 56 -2.40 8.64 -2.50
CA ALA A 56 -1.23 9.30 -1.93
C ALA A 56 -0.15 8.31 -1.46
N ILE A 57 -0.56 7.17 -0.90
CA ILE A 57 0.36 6.11 -0.52
C ILE A 57 0.86 5.36 -1.77
N ARG A 58 -0.02 4.83 -2.63
CA ARG A 58 0.32 4.03 -3.83
C ARG A 58 1.18 4.77 -4.85
N ALA A 59 0.79 5.98 -5.21
CA ALA A 59 1.52 6.78 -6.20
C ALA A 59 2.86 7.30 -5.66
N LYS A 60 3.21 6.92 -4.43
CA LYS A 60 4.48 7.18 -3.78
C LYS A 60 5.08 5.93 -3.14
N THR A 61 4.74 4.69 -3.56
CA THR A 61 5.24 3.45 -2.90
C THR A 61 5.74 2.32 -3.85
N TRP A 62 6.46 1.33 -3.27
CA TRP A 62 7.36 0.27 -3.84
C TRP A 62 8.10 0.55 -5.14
N THR A 63 7.46 0.53 -6.32
CA THR A 63 8.13 0.87 -7.59
C THR A 63 8.68 2.31 -7.59
N GLN A 64 8.11 3.17 -6.74
CA GLN A 64 8.69 4.46 -6.38
C GLN A 64 9.49 4.45 -5.07
N HIS A 65 9.27 3.51 -4.14
CA HIS A 65 10.02 3.45 -2.88
C HIS A 65 11.39 2.80 -3.01
N ALA A 66 11.58 1.79 -3.84
CA ALA A 66 12.87 1.13 -3.96
C ALA A 66 13.97 2.13 -4.37
N PRO A 67 13.74 3.03 -5.35
CA PRO A 67 14.67 4.15 -5.62
C PRO A 67 14.84 5.12 -4.44
N LEU A 68 13.79 5.43 -3.68
CA LEU A 68 13.86 6.33 -2.52
C LEU A 68 14.60 5.70 -1.33
N ALA A 69 14.38 4.42 -1.08
CA ALA A 69 15.09 3.62 -0.08
C ALA A 69 16.56 3.48 -0.46
N PHE A 70 16.85 3.26 -1.76
CA PHE A 70 18.23 3.31 -2.27
C PHE A 70 18.87 4.68 -2.03
N ALA A 71 18.18 5.78 -2.35
CA ALA A 71 18.65 7.14 -2.07
C ALA A 71 18.82 7.40 -0.55
N ALA A 72 18.03 6.73 0.29
CA ALA A 72 18.15 6.72 1.74
C ALA A 72 19.14 5.66 2.28
N SER A 73 20.12 5.25 1.45
CA SER A 73 21.23 4.37 1.80
C SER A 73 20.87 2.90 2.09
N VAL A 74 19.72 2.42 1.61
CA VAL A 74 19.47 0.96 1.53
C VAL A 74 20.21 0.40 0.33
N THR A 75 21.06 -0.61 0.52
CA THR A 75 21.82 -1.22 -0.57
C THR A 75 20.90 -2.00 -1.52
N LEU A 76 21.35 -2.28 -2.76
CA LEU A 76 20.60 -3.16 -3.68
C LEU A 76 20.37 -4.56 -3.08
N GLN A 77 21.35 -5.07 -2.34
CA GLN A 77 21.22 -6.33 -1.60
C GLN A 77 20.18 -6.21 -0.47
N GLY A 78 20.18 -5.08 0.25
CA GLY A 78 19.16 -4.73 1.25
C GLY A 78 17.76 -4.72 0.66
N LEU A 79 17.55 -4.05 -0.49
CA LEU A 79 16.28 -4.04 -1.20
C LEU A 79 15.82 -5.45 -1.62
N LYS A 80 16.77 -6.30 -2.04
CA LYS A 80 16.49 -7.68 -2.41
C LYS A 80 15.99 -8.49 -1.20
N VAL A 81 16.71 -8.45 -0.07
CA VAL A 81 16.29 -9.22 1.12
C VAL A 81 15.02 -8.68 1.76
N ILE A 82 14.76 -7.37 1.70
CA ILE A 82 13.47 -6.77 2.13
C ILE A 82 12.29 -7.37 1.35
N ARG A 83 12.48 -7.66 0.06
CA ARG A 83 11.43 -8.22 -0.80
C ARG A 83 11.28 -9.73 -0.62
N ASP A 84 12.40 -10.42 -0.44
CA ASP A 84 12.48 -11.87 -0.65
C ASP A 84 12.59 -12.68 0.66
N SER A 85 12.82 -12.05 1.82
CA SER A 85 13.11 -12.76 3.08
C SER A 85 12.53 -12.08 4.33
N ASP A 86 12.04 -12.90 5.25
CA ASP A 86 11.64 -12.52 6.61
C ASP A 86 12.71 -12.85 7.67
N ASP A 87 13.92 -13.25 7.28
CA ASP A 87 15.01 -13.63 8.19
C ASP A 87 15.88 -12.41 8.57
N GLU A 88 15.83 -12.00 9.85
CA GLU A 88 16.62 -10.87 10.37
C GLU A 88 18.14 -11.03 10.17
N SER A 89 18.64 -12.27 10.18
CA SER A 89 20.06 -12.54 9.98
C SER A 89 20.51 -12.27 8.54
N GLU A 90 19.62 -12.46 7.57
CA GLU A 90 19.87 -12.11 6.18
C GLU A 90 19.83 -10.60 5.95
N TRP A 91 18.95 -9.89 6.68
CA TRP A 91 18.87 -8.44 6.66
C TRP A 91 20.16 -7.78 7.13
N GLU A 92 20.74 -8.27 8.22
CA GLU A 92 22.02 -7.78 8.74
C GLU A 92 23.15 -8.04 7.74
N LYS A 93 23.25 -9.26 7.19
CA LYS A 93 24.24 -9.60 6.15
C LYS A 93 24.09 -8.75 4.88
N ALA A 94 22.87 -8.30 4.57
CA ALA A 94 22.60 -7.42 3.45
C ALA A 94 22.96 -5.94 3.73
N GLY A 95 23.42 -5.62 4.94
CA GLY A 95 23.86 -4.29 5.34
C GLY A 95 22.72 -3.39 5.83
N LEU A 96 21.58 -3.95 6.24
CA LEU A 96 20.52 -3.16 6.87
C LEU A 96 20.91 -2.78 8.31
N ASN A 97 20.84 -1.48 8.59
CA ASN A 97 21.15 -0.97 9.92
C ASN A 97 20.03 -1.31 10.93
N GLU A 98 20.29 -1.07 12.22
CA GLU A 98 19.36 -1.41 13.30
C GLU A 98 18.00 -0.74 13.16
N ARG A 99 17.95 0.54 12.76
CA ARG A 99 16.68 1.26 12.54
C ARG A 99 15.86 0.62 11.43
N GLN A 100 16.50 0.24 10.33
CA GLN A 100 15.85 -0.42 9.19
C GLN A 100 15.33 -1.80 9.57
N ARG A 101 16.15 -2.61 10.26
CA ARG A 101 15.75 -3.94 10.74
C ARG A 101 14.60 -3.88 11.73
N ALA A 102 14.61 -2.93 12.65
CA ALA A 102 13.51 -2.72 13.60
C ALA A 102 12.18 -2.39 12.90
N VAL A 103 12.19 -1.49 11.91
CA VAL A 103 10.99 -1.15 11.12
C VAL A 103 10.48 -2.34 10.31
N LEU A 104 11.38 -3.13 9.72
CA LEU A 104 11.00 -4.32 8.96
C LEU A 104 10.39 -5.39 9.87
N ALA A 105 11.00 -5.66 11.03
CA ALA A 105 10.46 -6.60 12.01
C ALA A 105 9.07 -6.16 12.50
N PHE A 106 8.92 -4.88 12.87
CA PHE A 106 7.64 -4.32 13.27
C PHE A 106 6.59 -4.42 12.16
N ALA A 107 6.93 -4.04 10.93
CA ALA A 107 6.04 -4.11 9.79
C ALA A 107 5.62 -5.55 9.48
N SER A 108 6.56 -6.49 9.56
CA SER A 108 6.34 -7.92 9.34
C SER A 108 5.37 -8.50 10.38
N GLU A 109 5.56 -8.17 11.66
CA GLU A 109 4.69 -8.60 12.75
C GLU A 109 3.28 -7.97 12.65
N ASN A 110 3.21 -6.64 12.51
CA ASN A 110 1.95 -5.88 12.42
C ASN A 110 1.11 -6.26 11.18
N THR A 111 1.76 -6.78 10.13
CA THR A 111 1.06 -7.29 8.94
C THR A 111 0.33 -8.61 9.20
N ARG A 112 0.94 -9.48 10.02
CA ARG A 112 0.46 -10.84 10.29
C ARG A 112 -0.48 -10.89 11.49
N ASN A 113 -0.25 -10.03 12.48
CA ASN A 113 -0.93 -10.03 13.76
C ASN A 113 -1.72 -8.74 13.97
N VAL A 114 -2.86 -8.83 14.67
CA VAL A 114 -3.65 -7.64 15.04
C VAL A 114 -2.94 -6.78 16.08
N GLY A 115 -2.23 -7.41 17.02
CA GLY A 115 -1.36 -6.76 17.99
C GLY A 115 0.12 -6.96 17.64
N VAL A 116 0.96 -6.03 18.08
CA VAL A 116 2.42 -6.16 18.06
C VAL A 116 2.92 -6.45 19.48
N SER A 117 3.99 -7.23 19.58
CA SER A 117 4.63 -7.54 20.85
C SER A 117 5.22 -6.30 21.51
N GLU A 118 5.24 -6.30 22.85
CA GLU A 118 5.92 -5.26 23.65
C GLU A 118 7.38 -5.10 23.22
N GLY A 119 8.07 -6.21 22.95
CA GLY A 119 9.46 -6.17 22.49
C GLY A 119 9.64 -5.43 21.16
N ALA A 120 8.78 -5.68 20.17
CA ALA A 120 8.84 -4.97 18.89
C ALA A 120 8.48 -3.48 19.04
N PHE A 121 7.49 -3.15 19.87
CA PHE A 121 7.10 -1.77 20.14
C PHE A 121 8.22 -0.99 20.85
N GLU A 122 8.79 -1.56 21.92
CA GLU A 122 9.89 -0.94 22.67
C GLU A 122 11.16 -0.79 21.82
N ARG A 123 11.43 -1.73 20.92
CA ARG A 123 12.54 -1.61 19.96
C ARG A 123 12.38 -0.38 19.06
N ILE A 124 11.17 -0.15 18.52
CA ILE A 124 10.88 1.06 17.73
C ILE A 124 10.95 2.31 18.62
N ARG A 125 10.37 2.27 19.82
CA ARG A 125 10.40 3.40 20.76
C ARG A 125 11.81 3.81 21.19
N GLY A 126 12.72 2.85 21.36
CA GLY A 126 14.12 3.11 21.70
C GLY A 126 14.95 3.71 20.56
N LEU A 127 14.50 3.57 19.31
CA LEU A 127 15.23 4.00 18.12
C LEU A 127 14.63 5.27 17.48
N PHE A 128 13.35 5.54 17.66
CA PHE A 128 12.62 6.58 16.91
C PHE A 128 11.98 7.62 17.83
N ARG A 129 11.75 8.84 17.34
CA ARG A 129 11.02 9.87 18.11
C ARG A 129 9.53 9.55 18.10
N ASP A 130 8.77 10.07 19.08
CA ASP A 130 7.33 9.80 19.22
C ASP A 130 6.53 10.00 17.91
N ARG A 131 6.85 11.04 17.13
CA ARG A 131 6.23 11.25 15.81
C ARG A 131 6.46 10.07 14.86
N GLU A 132 7.69 9.59 14.76
CA GLU A 132 8.05 8.47 13.89
C GLU A 132 7.42 7.16 14.38
N VAL A 133 7.33 6.97 15.70
CA VAL A 133 6.65 5.82 16.33
C VAL A 133 5.16 5.77 15.94
N VAL A 134 4.51 6.91 15.76
CA VAL A 134 3.12 7.00 15.27
C VAL A 134 3.03 6.80 13.75
N GLU A 135 3.97 7.37 12.99
CA GLU A 135 3.95 7.31 11.52
C GLU A 135 4.24 5.89 10.99
N ILE A 136 5.14 5.12 11.63
CA ILE A 136 5.48 3.74 11.22
C ILE A 136 4.24 2.82 11.10
N PRO A 137 3.42 2.60 12.15
CA PRO A 137 2.24 1.74 12.04
C PRO A 137 1.19 2.30 11.07
N ALA A 138 1.08 3.61 10.91
CA ALA A 138 0.18 4.22 9.93
C ALA A 138 0.59 3.86 8.49
N VAL A 139 1.89 3.81 8.19
CA VAL A 139 2.40 3.33 6.90
C VAL A 139 2.15 1.83 6.73
N VAL A 140 2.39 1.02 7.76
CA VAL A 140 2.16 -0.44 7.70
C VAL A 140 0.68 -0.78 7.48
N ALA A 141 -0.23 0.01 8.05
CA ALA A 141 -1.67 -0.14 7.87
C ALA A 141 -2.13 -0.06 6.40
N TYR A 142 -1.29 0.46 5.49
CA TYR A 142 -1.51 0.40 4.04
C TYR A 142 -1.73 -1.02 3.50
N ASN A 143 -1.31 -2.06 4.24
CA ASN A 143 -1.65 -3.45 3.93
C ASN A 143 -3.18 -3.75 3.95
N CYS A 144 -4.03 -2.78 4.34
CA CYS A 144 -5.48 -2.84 4.13
C CYS A 144 -5.87 -2.90 2.64
N VAL A 145 -5.06 -2.36 1.73
CA VAL A 145 -5.31 -2.39 0.28
C VAL A 145 -5.43 -3.82 -0.23
N SER A 146 -4.49 -4.70 0.17
CA SER A 146 -4.51 -6.11 -0.20
C SER A 146 -5.78 -6.81 0.26
N ARG A 147 -6.31 -6.43 1.44
CA ARG A 147 -7.55 -7.00 1.97
C ARG A 147 -8.75 -6.63 1.10
N LEU A 148 -8.80 -5.43 0.51
CA LEU A 148 -9.85 -5.08 -0.45
C LEU A 148 -9.67 -5.79 -1.80
N LEU A 149 -8.46 -5.70 -2.38
CA LEU A 149 -8.20 -6.22 -3.74
C LEU A 149 -8.35 -7.75 -3.82
N VAL A 150 -7.83 -8.47 -2.82
CA VAL A 150 -7.92 -9.93 -2.77
C VAL A 150 -9.34 -10.38 -2.46
N ALA A 151 -10.03 -9.73 -1.52
CA ALA A 151 -11.41 -10.09 -1.19
C ALA A 151 -12.36 -9.93 -2.40
N LEU A 152 -12.16 -8.87 -3.19
CA LEU A 152 -12.93 -8.61 -4.39
C LEU A 152 -12.40 -9.35 -5.62
N ASP A 153 -11.24 -10.02 -5.53
CA ASP A 153 -10.60 -10.71 -6.66
C ASP A 153 -10.35 -9.78 -7.87
N VAL A 154 -9.87 -8.57 -7.59
CA VAL A 154 -9.61 -7.55 -8.62
C VAL A 154 -8.40 -7.98 -9.48
N GLY A 155 -8.54 -8.00 -10.81
CA GLY A 155 -7.44 -8.27 -11.75
C GLY A 155 -7.14 -9.73 -12.08
N ARG A 156 -7.73 -10.71 -11.35
CA ARG A 156 -7.69 -12.13 -11.76
C ARG A 156 -8.39 -12.30 -13.12
N GLY A 157 -7.61 -12.61 -14.15
CA GLY A 157 -8.06 -12.77 -15.54
C GLY A 157 -7.30 -11.93 -16.57
N MET A 158 -6.48 -10.96 -16.15
CA MET A 158 -5.72 -10.06 -17.04
C MET A 158 -4.20 -10.31 -17.05
N GLY A 159 -3.74 -11.46 -16.55
CA GLY A 159 -2.32 -11.85 -16.61
C GLY A 159 -1.35 -11.05 -15.74
N LEU A 160 -1.83 -10.14 -14.90
CA LEU A 160 -0.99 -9.41 -13.94
C LEU A 160 -0.69 -10.32 -12.73
N ARG A 161 0.47 -10.98 -12.75
CA ARG A 161 1.17 -11.51 -11.59
C ARG A 161 2.56 -10.87 -11.53
#